data_AF-A0A7W3IP81-F1
#
_entry.id   AF-A0A7W3IP81-F1
#
_cell.length_a   1.000
_cell.length_b   1.000
_cell.length_c   1.000
_cell.angle_alpha   90.00
_cell.angle_beta   90.00
_cell.angle_gamma   90.00
#
_symmetry.space_group_name_H-M   'P 1'
#
loop_
_entity.id
_entity.type
_entity.pdbx_description
1 polymer ?
#
loop_
_entity_poly.entity_id
_entity_poly.type
_entity_poly.pdbx_seq_one_letter_code
_entity_poly.pdbx_strand_id
1 'polypeptide(L)'
;MSHTVAEPTTQQSPEPATGTGPGDSALLAAVPTVVLLGLLLMRCALIFVGDGAAYAVARALHLSPAWPTAVAASDLHVVAIDVITLLTLGLLLRRDGRSLRGVLGRFRAGEVPRGLLAFVIVLPAFVVATYLGNLAVYHGAPPATATGLATPSLPFALWTLTVMPVTVAFAEELLYRGTLQPAFAARIGRWPALVLVALGFGLQHAGLSALSVDAVVARVITTFLAGLVFGLLRRRFRTLWPLVIAHWLIDALFLGVPMVLAATGRM
;
A
#
# COMPACT_ATOMS: atom_id res chain seq x y z
N MET A 1 -8.35 -57.23 47.99
CA MET A 1 -8.81 -56.74 46.67
C MET A 1 -8.90 -55.23 46.76
N SER A 2 -7.87 -54.52 46.30
CA SER A 2 -7.88 -53.06 46.21
C SER A 2 -7.18 -52.70 44.90
N HIS A 3 -7.99 -52.41 43.88
CA HIS A 3 -7.52 -51.94 42.57
C HIS A 3 -7.39 -50.42 42.62
N THR A 4 -6.16 -49.93 42.58
CA THR A 4 -5.88 -48.50 42.34
C THR A 4 -5.98 -48.25 40.85
N VAL A 5 -6.99 -47.48 40.42
CA VAL A 5 -7.14 -47.02 39.04
C VAL A 5 -6.26 -45.78 38.87
N ALA A 6 -5.29 -45.84 37.95
CA ALA A 6 -4.49 -44.69 37.54
C ALA A 6 -5.24 -43.87 36.49
N GLU A 7 -5.38 -42.56 36.70
CA GLU A 7 -5.91 -41.61 35.72
C GLU A 7 -4.95 -41.44 34.52
N PRO A 8 -5.47 -41.30 33.29
CA PRO A 8 -4.63 -41.05 32.13
C PRO A 8 -4.27 -39.56 32.04
N THR A 9 -2.97 -39.26 32.13
CA THR A 9 -2.38 -37.95 31.88
C THR A 9 -2.71 -37.49 30.45
N THR A 10 -3.49 -36.41 30.33
CA THR A 10 -3.78 -35.76 29.05
C THR A 10 -2.50 -35.11 28.53
N GLN A 11 -1.84 -35.75 27.56
CA GLN A 11 -0.78 -35.12 26.79
C GLN A 11 -1.38 -33.96 25.98
N GLN A 12 -1.04 -32.72 26.36
CA GLN A 12 -1.25 -31.54 25.53
C GLN A 12 -0.44 -31.71 24.23
N SER A 13 -1.14 -31.93 23.13
CA SER A 13 -0.59 -31.83 21.79
C SER A 13 -0.03 -30.42 21.57
N PRO A 14 1.21 -30.25 21.08
CA PRO A 14 1.75 -28.93 20.79
C PRO A 14 0.96 -28.27 19.67
N GLU A 15 0.62 -27.00 19.88
CA GLU A 15 0.00 -26.11 18.89
C GLU A 15 0.74 -26.20 17.53
N PRO A 16 0.03 -26.29 16.40
CA PRO A 16 0.69 -26.36 15.10
C PRO A 16 1.35 -25.01 14.80
N ALA A 17 2.68 -25.04 14.79
CA ALA A 17 3.52 -23.95 14.32
C ALA A 17 2.95 -23.35 13.03
N THR A 18 2.72 -22.05 13.04
CA THR A 18 2.31 -21.27 11.88
C THR A 18 3.32 -21.51 10.75
N GLY A 19 2.93 -22.32 9.78
CA GLY A 19 3.80 -22.74 8.69
C GLY A 19 4.42 -21.58 7.92
N THR A 20 5.68 -21.31 8.22
CA THR A 20 6.70 -20.75 7.33
C THR A 20 7.74 -21.85 7.18
N GLY A 21 7.83 -22.45 5.99
CA GLY A 21 8.82 -23.50 5.77
C GLY A 21 10.25 -22.96 5.96
N PRO A 22 11.22 -23.81 6.32
CA PRO A 22 12.62 -23.40 6.51
C PRO A 22 13.23 -22.73 5.27
N GLY A 23 12.69 -22.97 4.07
CA GLY A 23 13.13 -22.37 2.81
C GLY A 23 12.66 -20.93 2.55
N ASP A 24 11.55 -20.47 3.14
CA ASP A 24 10.97 -19.14 2.83
C ASP A 24 11.74 -17.99 3.50
N SER A 25 12.46 -18.29 4.58
CA SER A 25 13.10 -17.32 5.48
C SER A 25 14.57 -17.06 5.15
N ALA A 26 15.23 -18.02 4.48
CA ALA A 26 16.68 -18.07 4.36
C ALA A 26 17.27 -17.13 3.29
N LEU A 27 16.51 -16.71 2.28
CA LEU A 27 17.10 -16.12 1.07
C LEU A 27 16.82 -14.62 0.83
N LEU A 28 15.70 -14.07 1.34
CA LEU A 28 15.60 -12.61 1.44
C LEU A 28 16.67 -12.05 2.37
N ALA A 29 17.33 -12.87 3.18
CA ALA A 29 18.53 -12.51 3.95
C ALA A 29 19.76 -12.22 3.06
N ALA A 30 19.84 -12.78 1.85
CA ALA A 30 20.98 -12.60 0.93
C ALA A 30 20.92 -11.27 0.15
N VAL A 31 19.72 -10.70 -0.06
CA VAL A 31 19.59 -9.39 -0.71
C VAL A 31 20.27 -8.32 0.17
N PRO A 32 21.21 -7.51 -0.34
CA PRO A 32 21.86 -6.49 0.49
C PRO A 32 20.84 -5.51 1.09
N THR A 33 21.02 -5.13 2.36
CA THR A 33 20.11 -4.19 3.04
C THR A 33 19.97 -2.87 2.28
N VAL A 34 21.04 -2.40 1.60
CA VAL A 34 21.00 -1.21 0.74
C VAL A 34 20.02 -1.35 -0.43
N VAL A 35 19.88 -2.54 -1.01
CA VAL A 35 18.91 -2.81 -2.08
C VAL A 35 17.49 -2.77 -1.53
N LEU A 36 17.26 -3.33 -0.34
CA LEU A 36 15.94 -3.28 0.31
C LEU A 36 15.54 -1.86 0.70
N LEU A 37 16.48 -1.04 1.18
CA LEU A 37 16.26 0.37 1.46
C LEU A 37 16.00 1.16 0.16
N GLY A 38 16.74 0.85 -0.90
CA GLY A 38 16.50 1.41 -2.23
C GLY A 38 15.08 1.10 -2.72
N LEU A 39 14.64 -0.16 -2.62
CA LEU A 39 13.27 -0.57 -2.97
C LEU A 39 12.21 0.09 -2.10
N LEU A 40 12.48 0.27 -0.80
CA LEU A 40 11.56 0.92 0.14
C LEU A 40 11.26 2.37 -0.25
N LEU A 41 12.26 3.07 -0.81
CA LEU A 41 12.15 4.48 -1.20
C LEU A 41 11.95 4.69 -2.71
N MET A 42 12.07 3.63 -3.52
CA MET A 42 12.02 3.69 -4.97
C MET A 42 10.75 4.36 -5.48
N ARG A 43 9.58 3.93 -4.97
CA ARG A 43 8.29 4.52 -5.40
C ARG A 43 8.20 5.99 -5.05
N CYS A 44 8.60 6.37 -3.84
CA CYS A 44 8.65 7.77 -3.41
C CYS A 44 9.49 8.63 -4.37
N ALA A 45 10.71 8.18 -4.68
CA ALA A 45 11.59 8.87 -5.61
C ALA A 45 10.99 8.97 -7.02
N LEU A 46 10.39 7.89 -7.53
CA LEU A 46 9.76 7.87 -8.84
C LEU A 46 8.53 8.80 -8.92
N ILE A 47 7.76 8.92 -7.85
CA ILE A 47 6.61 9.83 -7.78
C ILE A 47 7.10 11.28 -7.90
N PHE A 48 8.10 11.70 -7.11
CA PHE A 48 8.64 13.05 -7.22
C PHE A 48 9.28 13.34 -8.59
N VAL A 49 9.92 12.35 -9.21
CA VAL A 49 10.42 12.47 -10.59
C VAL A 49 9.27 12.65 -11.59
N GLY A 50 8.18 11.89 -11.43
CA GLY A 50 6.96 12.01 -12.22
C GLY A 50 6.30 13.37 -12.08
N ASP A 51 6.13 13.86 -10.85
CA ASP A 51 5.59 15.18 -10.53
C ASP A 51 6.46 16.30 -11.13
N GLY A 52 7.79 16.19 -11.02
CA GLY A 52 8.72 17.14 -11.63
C GLY A 52 8.62 17.18 -13.16
N ALA A 53 8.50 16.02 -13.80
CA ALA A 53 8.30 15.93 -15.25
C ALA A 53 6.94 16.51 -15.67
N ALA A 54 5.86 16.18 -14.94
CA ALA A 54 4.53 16.71 -15.19
C ALA A 54 4.48 18.23 -15.01
N TYR A 55 5.21 18.77 -14.02
CA TYR A 55 5.36 20.21 -13.82
C TYR A 55 6.06 20.89 -14.98
N ALA A 56 7.16 20.32 -15.48
CA ALA A 56 7.87 20.84 -16.64
C ALA A 56 6.97 20.88 -17.89
N VAL A 57 6.18 19.83 -18.12
CA VAL A 57 5.18 19.79 -19.21
C VAL A 57 4.09 20.84 -19.01
N ALA A 58 3.51 20.95 -17.80
CA ALA A 58 2.48 21.94 -17.50
C ALA A 58 2.99 23.37 -17.75
N ARG A 59 4.24 23.66 -17.38
CA ARG A 59 4.90 24.94 -17.66
C ARG A 59 5.13 25.18 -19.14
N ALA A 60 5.59 24.17 -19.89
CA ALA A 60 5.79 24.26 -21.33
C ALA A 60 4.48 24.48 -22.10
N LEU A 61 3.36 23.96 -21.59
CA LEU A 61 2.02 24.15 -22.12
C LEU A 61 1.30 25.38 -21.56
N HIS A 62 1.97 26.20 -20.75
CA HIS A 62 1.41 27.39 -20.10
C HIS A 62 0.14 27.13 -19.28
N LEU A 63 0.01 25.93 -18.68
CA LEU A 63 -1.10 25.59 -17.80
C LEU A 63 -0.95 26.30 -16.46
N SER A 64 -2.06 26.83 -15.93
CA SER A 64 -2.11 27.47 -14.62
C SER A 64 -3.27 26.92 -13.80
N PRO A 65 -3.04 26.51 -12.52
CA PRO A 65 -1.75 26.54 -11.81
C PRO A 65 -0.89 25.29 -12.09
N ALA A 66 0.32 25.47 -12.62
CA ALA A 66 1.17 24.37 -13.12
C ALA A 66 1.51 23.29 -12.10
N TRP A 67 1.84 23.67 -10.85
CA TRP A 67 2.22 22.70 -9.81
C TRP A 67 1.05 21.86 -9.28
N PRO A 68 -0.09 22.44 -8.88
CA PRO A 68 -1.29 21.64 -8.59
C PRO A 68 -1.71 20.76 -9.77
N THR A 69 -1.59 21.24 -11.02
CA THR A 69 -1.86 20.40 -12.20
C THR A 69 -0.92 19.21 -12.29
N ALA A 70 0.37 19.37 -11.97
CA ALA A 70 1.34 18.30 -11.95
C ALA A 70 1.04 17.25 -10.88
N VAL A 71 0.75 17.69 -9.65
CA VAL A 71 0.38 16.81 -8.54
C VAL A 71 -0.92 16.07 -8.84
N ALA A 72 -1.91 16.72 -9.44
CA ALA A 72 -3.15 16.05 -9.88
C ALA A 72 -2.91 15.03 -11.01
N ALA A 73 -1.90 15.24 -11.85
CA ALA A 73 -1.49 14.28 -12.87
C ALA A 73 -0.72 13.07 -12.30
N SER A 74 -0.46 13.02 -10.99
CA SER A 74 0.18 11.86 -10.36
C SER A 74 -0.59 10.57 -10.54
N ASP A 75 -1.93 10.62 -10.49
CA ASP A 75 -2.79 9.46 -10.75
C ASP A 75 -2.60 8.83 -12.15
N LEU A 76 -2.06 9.60 -13.10
CA LEU A 76 -1.71 9.08 -14.42
C LEU A 76 -0.36 8.36 -14.40
N HIS A 77 0.69 9.02 -13.90
CA HIS A 77 2.05 8.48 -13.97
C HIS A 77 2.34 7.43 -12.89
N VAL A 78 1.55 7.36 -11.82
CA VAL A 78 1.62 6.28 -10.81
C VAL A 78 1.46 4.90 -11.43
N VAL A 79 0.64 4.75 -12.48
CA VAL A 79 0.51 3.46 -13.19
C VAL A 79 1.81 3.06 -13.88
N ALA A 80 2.56 4.01 -14.45
CA ALA A 80 3.89 3.73 -14.99
C ALA A 80 4.87 3.32 -13.87
N ILE A 81 4.78 3.97 -12.70
CA ILE A 81 5.56 3.62 -11.50
C ILE A 81 5.20 2.22 -10.99
N ASP A 82 3.93 1.82 -11.04
CA ASP A 82 3.48 0.47 -10.69
C ASP A 82 4.08 -0.58 -11.61
N VAL A 83 4.10 -0.31 -12.93
CA VAL A 83 4.74 -1.18 -13.91
C VAL A 83 6.24 -1.30 -13.62
N ILE A 84 6.95 -0.18 -13.39
CA ILE A 84 8.37 -0.18 -13.02
C ILE A 84 8.59 -0.96 -11.72
N THR A 85 7.70 -0.80 -10.74
CA THR A 85 7.75 -1.50 -9.45
C THR A 85 7.64 -3.00 -9.64
N LEU A 86 6.63 -3.46 -10.37
CA LEU A 86 6.39 -4.87 -10.64
C LEU A 86 7.50 -5.49 -11.49
N LEU A 87 8.02 -4.77 -12.49
CA LEU A 87 9.16 -5.22 -13.30
C LEU A 87 10.42 -5.36 -12.45
N THR A 88 10.75 -4.34 -11.65
CA THR A 88 11.93 -4.36 -10.76
C THR A 88 11.83 -5.53 -9.78
N LEU A 89 10.68 -5.70 -9.15
CA LEU A 89 10.45 -6.80 -8.22
C LEU A 89 10.48 -8.17 -8.93
N GLY A 90 9.89 -8.27 -10.12
CA GLY A 90 9.91 -9.48 -10.93
C GLY A 90 11.32 -9.89 -11.35
N LEU A 91 12.15 -8.93 -11.76
CA LEU A 91 13.55 -9.15 -12.10
C LEU A 91 14.37 -9.58 -10.88
N LEU A 92 14.15 -8.93 -9.73
CA LEU A 92 14.82 -9.30 -8.48
C LEU A 92 14.44 -10.73 -8.07
N LEU A 93 13.14 -11.07 -8.05
CA LEU A 93 12.67 -12.39 -7.65
C LEU A 93 13.15 -13.50 -8.60
N ARG A 94 13.28 -13.21 -9.90
CA ARG A 94 13.76 -14.18 -10.90
C ARG A 94 15.21 -14.60 -10.68
N ARG A 95 16.06 -13.72 -10.13
CA ARG A 95 17.45 -14.06 -9.79
C ARG A 95 17.54 -15.22 -8.80
N ASP A 96 16.49 -15.40 -8.00
CA ASP A 96 16.41 -16.41 -6.95
C ASP A 96 15.39 -17.52 -7.27
N GLY A 97 15.01 -17.68 -8.54
CA GLY A 97 14.04 -18.70 -8.99
C GLY A 97 12.59 -18.48 -8.52
N ARG A 98 12.29 -17.29 -7.96
CA ARG A 98 10.95 -16.92 -7.49
C ARG A 98 10.21 -16.09 -8.54
N SER A 99 8.92 -15.88 -8.31
CA SER A 99 8.07 -15.06 -9.19
C SER A 99 7.09 -14.23 -8.40
N LEU A 100 6.60 -13.13 -9.01
CA LEU A 100 5.53 -12.30 -8.44
C LEU A 100 4.29 -13.13 -8.08
N ARG A 101 3.92 -14.08 -8.95
CA ARG A 101 2.81 -15.00 -8.72
C ARG A 101 3.03 -15.87 -7.48
N GLY A 102 4.28 -16.29 -7.23
CA GLY A 102 4.64 -17.03 -6.02
C GLY A 102 4.45 -16.19 -4.75
N VAL A 103 4.84 -14.91 -4.78
CA VAL A 103 4.66 -13.98 -3.65
C VAL A 103 3.19 -13.62 -3.43
N LEU A 104 2.43 -13.39 -4.50
CA LEU A 104 1.00 -13.10 -4.47
C LEU A 104 0.20 -14.28 -3.89
N GLY A 105 0.62 -15.49 -4.22
CA GLY A 105 -0.10 -16.72 -3.92
C GLY A 105 -1.18 -17.04 -4.94
N ARG A 106 -1.67 -18.28 -4.91
CA ARG A 106 -2.72 -18.75 -5.81
C ARG A 106 -4.07 -18.17 -5.39
N PHE A 107 -4.76 -17.50 -6.31
CA PHE A 107 -6.13 -17.03 -6.10
C PHE A 107 -7.09 -18.21 -5.88
N ARG A 108 -8.01 -18.04 -4.94
CA ARG A 108 -9.10 -18.97 -4.65
C ARG A 108 -10.37 -18.13 -4.43
N ALA A 109 -11.54 -18.67 -4.74
CA ALA A 109 -12.81 -17.95 -4.54
C ALA A 109 -12.98 -17.46 -3.09
N GLY A 110 -12.49 -18.23 -2.11
CA GLY A 110 -12.49 -17.84 -0.70
C GLY A 110 -11.61 -16.63 -0.33
N GLU A 111 -10.76 -16.13 -1.24
CA GLU A 111 -10.03 -14.87 -1.01
C GLU A 111 -10.93 -13.65 -1.17
N VAL A 112 -12.02 -13.72 -1.94
CA VAL A 112 -12.98 -12.62 -2.11
C VAL A 112 -13.65 -12.23 -0.78
N PRO A 113 -14.33 -13.13 -0.05
CA PRO A 113 -14.94 -12.76 1.23
C PRO A 113 -13.88 -12.33 2.28
N ARG A 114 -12.66 -12.87 2.22
CA ARG A 114 -11.57 -12.41 3.09
C ARG A 114 -11.09 -11.01 2.73
N GLY A 115 -11.05 -10.67 1.44
CA GLY A 115 -10.76 -9.33 0.95
C GLY A 115 -11.84 -8.34 1.35
N LEU A 116 -13.11 -8.71 1.26
CA LEU A 116 -14.23 -7.90 1.76
C LEU A 116 -14.16 -7.71 3.29
N LEU A 117 -13.82 -8.77 4.05
CA LEU A 117 -13.58 -8.64 5.48
C LEU A 117 -12.40 -7.69 5.78
N ALA A 118 -11.30 -7.83 5.05
CA ALA A 118 -10.15 -6.93 5.18
C ALA A 118 -10.54 -5.48 4.85
N PHE A 119 -11.35 -5.26 3.81
CA PHE A 119 -11.90 -3.96 3.46
C PHE A 119 -12.77 -3.37 4.59
N VAL A 120 -13.68 -4.15 5.17
CA VAL A 120 -14.51 -3.73 6.30
C VAL A 120 -13.68 -3.35 7.53
N ILE A 121 -12.50 -3.94 7.71
CA ILE A 121 -11.57 -3.58 8.80
C ILE A 121 -10.76 -2.32 8.43
N VAL A 122 -10.22 -2.27 7.20
CA VAL A 122 -9.37 -1.17 6.74
C VAL A 122 -10.16 0.12 6.58
N LEU A 123 -11.40 0.07 6.11
CA LEU A 123 -12.25 1.24 5.87
C LEU A 123 -12.36 2.16 7.10
N PRO A 124 -12.88 1.72 8.25
CA PRO A 124 -12.94 2.56 9.44
C PRO A 124 -11.54 2.94 9.94
N ALA A 125 -10.55 2.05 9.82
CA ALA A 125 -9.18 2.36 10.22
C ALA A 125 -8.55 3.47 9.37
N PHE A 126 -8.85 3.51 8.07
CA PHE A 126 -8.40 4.54 7.14
C PHE A 126 -9.10 5.88 7.41
N VAL A 127 -10.40 5.86 7.72
CA VAL A 127 -11.15 7.05 8.15
C VAL A 127 -10.57 7.61 9.45
N VAL A 128 -10.32 6.76 10.44
CA VAL A 128 -9.68 7.16 11.71
C VAL A 128 -8.27 7.68 11.46
N ALA A 129 -7.47 7.01 10.64
CA ALA A 129 -6.13 7.46 10.29
C ALA A 129 -6.14 8.84 9.61
N THR A 130 -7.10 9.07 8.71
CA THR A 130 -7.30 10.36 8.04
C THR A 130 -7.68 11.44 9.04
N TYR A 131 -8.62 11.14 9.95
CA TYR A 131 -8.98 12.05 11.03
C TYR A 131 -7.78 12.40 11.92
N LEU A 132 -6.98 11.41 12.33
CA LEU A 132 -5.79 11.62 13.17
C LEU A 132 -4.70 12.43 12.44
N GLY A 133 -4.44 12.13 11.16
CA GLY A 133 -3.49 12.88 10.34
C GLY A 133 -3.91 14.35 10.20
N ASN A 134 -5.20 14.59 9.96
CA ASN A 134 -5.72 15.95 9.87
C ASN A 134 -5.73 16.66 11.23
N LEU A 135 -6.10 15.96 12.32
CA LEU A 135 -6.09 16.53 13.67
C LEU A 135 -4.68 16.91 14.12
N ALA A 136 -3.67 16.11 13.79
CA ALA A 136 -2.28 16.36 14.17
C ALA A 136 -1.69 17.61 13.50
N VAL A 137 -2.17 17.98 12.31
CA VAL A 137 -1.62 19.07 11.50
C VAL A 137 -2.52 20.29 11.46
N TYR A 138 -3.82 20.10 11.21
CA TYR A 138 -4.81 21.17 11.05
C TYR A 138 -5.64 21.42 12.31
N HIS A 139 -5.49 20.61 13.36
CA HIS A 139 -6.34 20.65 14.56
C HIS A 139 -7.84 20.47 14.27
N GLY A 140 -8.20 19.85 13.14
CA GLY A 140 -9.57 19.70 12.68
C GLY A 140 -9.66 19.25 11.23
N ALA A 141 -10.72 19.68 10.53
CA ALA A 141 -10.84 19.45 9.09
C ALA A 141 -9.77 20.25 8.33
N PRO A 142 -9.19 19.67 7.25
CA PRO A 142 -8.26 20.42 6.41
C PRO A 142 -8.98 21.63 5.78
N PRO A 143 -8.29 22.76 5.57
CA PRO A 143 -8.88 23.92 4.93
C PRO A 143 -9.36 23.57 3.52
N ALA A 144 -10.51 24.12 3.12
CA ALA A 144 -10.99 24.03 1.75
C ALA A 144 -9.94 24.63 0.82
N THR A 145 -9.19 23.78 0.13
CA THR A 145 -8.12 24.21 -0.75
C THR A 145 -8.72 24.43 -2.13
N ALA A 146 -8.94 25.69 -2.52
CA ALA A 146 -9.26 26.02 -3.90
C ALA A 146 -8.00 25.80 -4.75
N THR A 147 -7.84 24.61 -5.30
CA THR A 147 -6.67 24.25 -6.11
C THR A 147 -6.67 24.91 -7.48
N GLY A 148 -7.77 25.58 -7.87
CA GLY A 148 -7.94 26.19 -9.19
C GLY A 148 -7.87 25.19 -10.34
N LEU A 149 -7.99 23.89 -10.04
CA LEU A 149 -7.91 22.84 -11.04
C LEU A 149 -9.17 22.80 -11.89
N ALA A 150 -8.99 22.53 -13.18
CA ALA A 150 -10.10 22.24 -14.07
C ALA A 150 -10.83 20.96 -13.61
N THR A 151 -12.13 20.87 -13.91
CA THR A 151 -12.90 19.65 -13.72
C THR A 151 -12.22 18.49 -14.46
N PRO A 152 -12.01 17.33 -13.81
CA PRO A 152 -11.38 16.19 -14.47
C PRO A 152 -12.24 15.73 -15.64
N SER A 153 -11.59 15.31 -16.72
CA SER A 153 -12.30 14.71 -17.85
C SER A 153 -12.86 13.34 -17.46
N LEU A 154 -13.99 12.94 -18.06
CA LEU A 154 -14.59 11.63 -17.79
C LEU A 154 -13.62 10.46 -18.06
N PRO A 155 -12.82 10.44 -19.15
CA PRO A 155 -11.83 9.39 -19.35
C PRO A 155 -10.79 9.31 -18.22
N PHE A 156 -10.32 10.46 -17.72
CA PHE A 156 -9.39 10.50 -16.59
C PHE A 156 -10.04 9.98 -15.31
N ALA A 157 -11.28 10.38 -15.03
CA ALA A 157 -12.02 9.87 -13.89
C ALA A 157 -12.22 8.34 -13.95
N LEU A 158 -12.59 7.80 -15.11
CA LEU A 158 -12.73 6.37 -15.31
C LEU A 158 -11.39 5.63 -15.16
N TRP A 159 -10.28 6.24 -15.59
CA TRP A 159 -8.93 5.72 -15.36
C TRP A 159 -8.63 5.59 -13.85
N THR A 160 -8.90 6.64 -13.07
CA THR A 160 -8.73 6.65 -11.60
C THR A 160 -9.68 5.71 -10.86
N LEU A 161 -10.78 5.28 -11.49
CA LEU A 161 -11.70 4.31 -10.89
C LEU A 161 -11.36 2.85 -11.24
N THR A 162 -10.78 2.61 -12.42
CA THR A 162 -10.70 1.26 -12.99
C THR A 162 -9.28 0.72 -13.09
N VAL A 163 -8.37 1.47 -13.72
CA VAL A 163 -7.02 0.98 -14.03
C VAL A 163 -6.07 1.22 -12.87
N MET A 164 -5.98 2.49 -12.44
CA MET A 164 -4.99 2.92 -11.45
C MET A 164 -5.16 2.20 -10.09
N PRO A 165 -6.35 2.13 -9.46
CA PRO A 165 -6.54 1.41 -8.20
C PRO A 165 -6.10 -0.06 -8.23
N VAL A 166 -6.26 -0.71 -9.38
CA VAL A 166 -5.87 -2.12 -9.55
C VAL A 166 -4.34 -2.24 -9.60
N THR A 167 -3.67 -1.43 -10.42
CA THR A 167 -2.21 -1.50 -10.55
C THR A 167 -1.51 -1.11 -9.26
N VAL A 168 -2.03 -0.08 -8.56
CA VAL A 168 -1.53 0.38 -7.26
C VAL A 168 -1.63 -0.74 -6.24
N ALA A 169 -2.81 -1.33 -6.06
CA ALA A 169 -3.02 -2.40 -5.10
C ALA A 169 -2.06 -3.59 -5.31
N PHE A 170 -1.82 -4.00 -6.56
CA PHE A 170 -0.84 -5.05 -6.85
C PHE A 170 0.60 -4.61 -6.55
N ALA A 171 1.02 -3.46 -7.08
CA ALA A 171 2.40 -2.99 -6.96
C ALA A 171 2.78 -2.77 -5.49
N GLU A 172 1.91 -2.13 -4.72
CA GLU A 172 2.18 -1.78 -3.33
C GLU A 172 2.11 -2.98 -2.41
N GLU A 173 1.09 -3.83 -2.52
CA GLU A 173 0.98 -5.01 -1.65
C GLU A 173 2.08 -6.04 -1.94
N LEU A 174 2.50 -6.22 -3.19
CA LEU A 174 3.63 -7.08 -3.53
C LEU A 174 4.96 -6.52 -3.05
N LEU A 175 5.20 -5.21 -3.20
CA LEU A 175 6.42 -4.56 -2.75
C LEU A 175 6.51 -4.56 -1.23
N TYR A 176 5.56 -3.89 -0.56
CA TYR A 176 5.66 -3.62 0.87
C TYR A 176 5.36 -4.86 1.70
N ARG A 177 4.24 -5.55 1.45
CA ARG A 177 3.79 -6.66 2.31
C ARG A 177 4.39 -7.98 1.81
N GLY A 178 4.41 -8.18 0.50
CA GLY A 178 4.95 -9.36 -0.18
C GLY A 178 6.45 -9.57 0.03
N THR A 179 7.21 -8.47 -0.02
CA THR A 179 8.66 -8.54 -0.16
C THR A 179 9.40 -7.85 0.97
N LEU A 180 9.16 -6.55 1.19
CA LEU A 180 9.95 -5.76 2.14
C LEU A 180 9.66 -6.13 3.60
N GLN A 181 8.40 -6.28 3.98
CA GLN A 181 8.02 -6.61 5.35
C GLN A 181 8.63 -7.93 5.85
N PRO A 182 8.52 -9.07 5.13
CA PRO A 182 9.21 -10.29 5.54
C PRO A 182 10.73 -10.18 5.46
N ALA A 183 11.30 -9.47 4.47
CA ALA A 183 12.75 -9.29 4.35
C ALA A 183 13.34 -8.51 5.55
N PHE A 184 12.70 -7.42 5.97
CA PHE A 184 13.12 -6.68 7.14
C PHE A 184 12.81 -7.44 8.43
N ALA A 185 11.69 -8.17 8.49
CA ALA A 185 11.35 -8.95 9.69
C ALA A 185 12.41 -10.01 10.02
N ALA A 186 13.02 -10.62 8.99
CA ALA A 186 14.13 -11.56 9.13
C ALA A 186 15.44 -10.91 9.65
N ARG A 187 15.60 -9.58 9.52
CA ARG A 187 16.84 -8.85 9.91
C ARG A 187 16.72 -8.13 11.23
N ILE A 188 15.63 -7.39 11.41
CA ILE A 188 15.43 -6.45 12.54
C ILE A 188 14.23 -6.84 13.41
N GLY A 189 13.64 -8.01 13.17
CA GLY A 189 12.51 -8.51 13.92
C GLY A 189 11.16 -7.99 13.40
N ARG A 190 10.10 -8.68 13.82
CA ARG A 190 8.74 -8.53 13.27
C ARG A 190 8.14 -7.13 13.44
N TRP A 191 8.38 -6.49 14.58
CA TRP A 191 7.75 -5.21 14.94
C TRP A 191 8.50 -4.02 14.33
N PRO A 192 9.84 -3.92 14.44
CA PRO A 192 10.58 -2.87 13.74
C PRO A 192 10.37 -2.91 12.22
N ALA A 193 10.31 -4.11 11.63
CA ALA A 193 10.00 -4.26 10.20
C ALA A 193 8.61 -3.76 9.81
N LEU A 194 7.59 -4.01 10.65
CA LEU A 194 6.24 -3.48 10.42
C LEU A 194 6.25 -1.95 10.38
N VAL A 195 6.89 -1.32 11.37
CA VAL A 195 6.96 0.14 11.48
C VAL A 195 7.78 0.73 10.33
N LEU A 196 8.94 0.17 10.01
CA LEU A 196 9.81 0.64 8.93
C LEU A 196 9.11 0.57 7.57
N VAL A 197 8.43 -0.53 7.28
CA VAL A 197 7.71 -0.69 6.01
C VAL A 197 6.48 0.20 5.94
N ALA A 198 5.75 0.36 7.03
CA ALA A 198 4.65 1.32 7.10
C ALA A 198 5.15 2.76 6.91
N LEU A 199 6.35 3.10 7.41
CA LEU A 199 6.96 4.41 7.21
C LEU A 199 7.32 4.64 5.74
N GLY A 200 7.97 3.69 5.07
CA GLY A 200 8.25 3.80 3.63
C GLY A 200 6.97 3.92 2.79
N PHE A 201 5.95 3.13 3.14
CA PHE A 201 4.61 3.22 2.55
C PHE A 201 3.95 4.59 2.78
N GLY A 202 4.13 5.18 3.97
CA GLY A 202 3.65 6.52 4.28
C GLY A 202 4.36 7.58 3.43
N LEU A 203 5.69 7.54 3.42
CA LEU A 203 6.56 8.52 2.75
C LEU A 203 6.34 8.62 1.25
N GLN A 204 6.04 7.52 0.54
CA GLN A 204 5.76 7.61 -0.89
C GLN A 204 4.55 8.49 -1.23
N HIS A 205 3.60 8.63 -0.30
CA HIS A 205 2.41 9.47 -0.51
C HIS A 205 2.69 10.97 -0.35
N ALA A 206 3.93 11.35 0.00
CA ALA A 206 4.31 12.75 0.07
C ALA A 206 4.16 13.46 -1.29
N GLY A 207 4.63 12.84 -2.38
CA GLY A 207 4.49 13.43 -3.73
C GLY A 207 3.02 13.58 -4.17
N LEU A 208 2.20 12.58 -3.84
CA LEU A 208 0.75 12.56 -4.15
C LEU A 208 -0.07 13.63 -3.41
N SER A 209 0.52 14.37 -2.48
CA SER A 209 -0.15 15.42 -1.71
C SER A 209 0.73 16.66 -1.51
N ALA A 210 1.70 16.86 -2.41
CA ALA A 210 2.70 17.94 -2.35
C ALA A 210 2.14 19.34 -2.67
N LEU A 211 0.90 19.64 -2.27
CA LEU A 211 0.27 20.96 -2.43
C LEU A 211 0.69 21.95 -1.35
N SER A 212 1.01 21.45 -0.15
CA SER A 212 1.57 22.20 0.97
C SER A 212 2.32 21.25 1.89
N VAL A 213 3.19 21.77 2.76
CA VAL A 213 3.89 20.95 3.77
C VAL A 213 2.88 20.24 4.68
N ASP A 214 1.82 20.95 5.08
CA ASP A 214 0.77 20.40 5.94
C ASP A 214 0.03 19.23 5.27
N ALA A 215 -0.31 19.37 3.98
CA ALA A 215 -0.97 18.31 3.21
C ALA A 215 -0.08 17.06 3.08
N VAL A 216 1.22 17.25 2.87
CA VAL A 216 2.21 16.17 2.86
C VAL A 216 2.25 15.47 4.21
N VAL A 217 2.41 16.21 5.31
CA VAL A 217 2.56 15.62 6.65
C VAL A 217 1.27 14.88 7.05
N ALA A 218 0.10 15.48 6.86
CA ALA A 218 -1.18 14.86 7.16
C ALA A 218 -1.38 13.57 6.33
N ARG A 219 -1.02 13.59 5.05
CA ARG A 219 -1.12 12.41 4.17
C ARG A 219 -0.15 11.31 4.62
N VAL A 220 1.11 11.63 4.91
CA VAL A 220 2.11 10.67 5.37
C VAL A 220 1.71 10.01 6.68
N ILE A 221 1.18 10.77 7.66
CA ILE A 221 0.66 10.21 8.91
C ILE A 221 -0.51 9.26 8.63
N THR A 222 -1.47 9.69 7.81
CA THR A 222 -2.65 8.90 7.44
C THR A 222 -2.24 7.56 6.82
N THR A 223 -1.36 7.59 5.81
CA THR A 223 -0.98 6.40 5.07
C THR A 223 0.03 5.54 5.83
N PHE A 224 0.85 6.13 6.71
CA PHE A 224 1.64 5.37 7.69
C PHE A 224 0.75 4.52 8.60
N LEU A 225 -0.29 5.12 9.21
CA LEU A 225 -1.22 4.42 10.09
C LEU A 225 -2.01 3.33 9.34
N ALA A 226 -2.52 3.65 8.14
CA ALA A 226 -3.12 2.64 7.27
C ALA A 226 -2.12 1.51 6.93
N GLY A 227 -0.87 1.88 6.69
CA GLY A 227 0.20 0.95 6.37
C GLY A 227 0.50 -0.04 7.50
N LEU A 228 0.41 0.39 8.76
CA LEU A 228 0.47 -0.49 9.93
C LEU A 228 -0.69 -1.49 9.95
N VAL A 229 -1.92 -1.05 9.63
CA VAL A 229 -3.11 -1.92 9.60
C VAL A 229 -2.97 -3.00 8.52
N PHE A 230 -2.60 -2.62 7.29
CA PHE A 230 -2.32 -3.58 6.22
C PHE A 230 -1.20 -4.56 6.60
N GLY A 231 -0.13 -4.06 7.21
CA GLY A 231 0.99 -4.89 7.66
C GLY A 231 0.62 -5.86 8.78
N LEU A 232 -0.32 -5.50 9.67
CA LEU A 232 -0.89 -6.39 10.68
C LEU A 232 -1.83 -7.44 10.07
N LEU A 233 -2.73 -7.02 9.17
CA LEU A 233 -3.63 -7.92 8.45
C LEU A 233 -2.87 -8.95 7.61
N ARG A 234 -1.72 -8.56 7.04
CA ARG A 234 -0.82 -9.50 6.34
C ARG A 234 -0.43 -10.69 7.22
N ARG A 235 -0.28 -10.51 8.53
CA ARG A 235 0.07 -11.62 9.44
C ARG A 235 -1.09 -12.59 9.63
N ARG A 236 -2.33 -12.16 9.38
CA ARG A 236 -3.53 -12.98 9.55
C ARG A 236 -3.89 -13.78 8.30
N PHE A 237 -3.52 -13.27 7.12
CA PHE A 237 -3.80 -13.91 5.83
C PHE A 237 -2.60 -14.69 5.29
N ARG A 238 -2.87 -15.84 4.66
CA ARG A 238 -1.81 -16.69 4.06
C ARG A 238 -1.43 -16.27 2.64
N THR A 239 -2.29 -15.49 1.98
CA THR A 239 -2.06 -14.96 0.63
C THR A 239 -2.17 -13.44 0.66
N LEU A 240 -1.70 -12.78 -0.40
CA LEU A 240 -1.81 -11.32 -0.54
C LEU A 240 -3.17 -10.85 -1.07
N TRP A 241 -3.95 -11.74 -1.68
CA TRP A 241 -5.21 -11.39 -2.33
C TRP A 241 -6.20 -10.62 -1.44
N PRO A 242 -6.41 -10.98 -0.16
CA PRO A 242 -7.28 -10.19 0.70
C PRO A 242 -6.84 -8.74 0.86
N LEU A 243 -5.53 -8.48 0.93
CA LEU A 243 -5.00 -7.12 1.04
C LEU A 243 -5.11 -6.38 -0.28
N VAL A 244 -4.80 -7.03 -1.41
CA VAL A 244 -4.94 -6.43 -2.75
C VAL A 244 -6.38 -6.00 -3.00
N ILE A 245 -7.37 -6.86 -2.67
CA ILE A 245 -8.79 -6.54 -2.82
C ILE A 245 -9.17 -5.38 -1.92
N ALA A 246 -8.76 -5.39 -0.65
CA ALA A 246 -9.08 -4.32 0.30
C ALA A 246 -8.47 -2.98 -0.12
N HIS A 247 -7.21 -2.98 -0.56
CA HIS A 247 -6.51 -1.80 -1.03
C HIS A 247 -7.18 -1.23 -2.28
N TRP A 248 -7.44 -2.07 -3.28
CA TRP A 248 -8.15 -1.69 -4.49
C TRP A 248 -9.51 -1.02 -4.19
N LEU A 249 -10.29 -1.60 -3.27
CA LEU A 249 -11.59 -1.05 -2.88
C LEU A 249 -11.49 0.29 -2.16
N ILE A 250 -10.45 0.50 -1.35
CA ILE A 250 -10.18 1.78 -0.68
C ILE A 250 -9.88 2.86 -1.72
N ASP A 251 -8.99 2.59 -2.67
CA ASP A 251 -8.61 3.55 -3.72
C ASP A 251 -9.78 3.86 -4.64
N ALA A 252 -10.52 2.83 -5.06
CA ALA A 252 -11.72 3.02 -5.87
C ALA A 252 -12.76 3.89 -5.14
N LEU A 253 -12.95 3.68 -3.82
CA LEU A 253 -13.94 4.42 -3.04
C LEU A 253 -13.52 5.87 -2.75
N PHE A 254 -12.26 6.12 -2.36
CA PHE A 254 -11.82 7.43 -1.89
C PHE A 254 -11.10 8.28 -2.93
N LEU A 255 -10.68 7.70 -4.06
CA LEU A 255 -10.07 8.44 -5.18
C LEU A 255 -10.95 8.33 -6.43
N GLY A 256 -11.26 7.11 -6.88
CA GLY A 256 -11.98 6.88 -8.14
C GLY A 256 -13.40 7.43 -8.17
N VAL A 257 -14.23 7.10 -7.17
CA VAL A 257 -15.62 7.56 -7.09
C VAL A 257 -15.71 9.09 -7.02
N PRO A 258 -14.98 9.80 -6.15
CA PRO A 258 -14.94 11.26 -6.16
C PRO A 258 -14.58 11.86 -7.52
N MET A 259 -13.60 11.29 -8.25
CA MET A 259 -13.25 11.80 -9.58
C MET A 259 -14.36 11.64 -10.61
N VAL A 260 -15.11 10.54 -10.56
CA VAL A 260 -16.28 10.35 -11.44
C VAL A 260 -17.42 11.31 -11.09
N LEU A 261 -17.66 11.55 -9.80
CA LEU A 261 -18.65 12.55 -9.37
C LEU A 261 -18.24 13.96 -9.81
N ALA A 262 -16.93 14.30 -9.73
CA ALA A 262 -16.39 15.57 -10.21
C ALA A 262 -16.65 15.76 -11.71
N ALA A 263 -16.28 14.74 -12.49
CA ALA A 263 -16.38 14.76 -13.95
C ALA A 263 -17.83 14.80 -14.46
N THR A 264 -18.81 14.39 -13.64
CA THR A 264 -20.24 14.38 -13.97
C THR A 264 -21.02 15.54 -13.36
N GLY A 265 -20.36 16.47 -12.65
CA GLY A 265 -21.00 17.63 -12.03
C GLY A 265 -21.89 17.30 -10.83
N ARG A 266 -21.55 16.23 -10.08
CA ARG A 266 -22.33 15.73 -8.92
C ARG A 266 -21.64 15.96 -7.58
N MET A 267 -20.70 16.90 -7.51
CA MET A 267 -20.04 17.36 -6.27
C MET A 267 -20.34 18.83 -6.00
#